data_AF-A0A7V4CY87-F1
#
_entry.id   AF-A0A7V4CY87-F1
#
_cell.length_a   1.000
_cell.length_b   1.000
_cell.length_c   1.000
_cell.angle_alpha   90.00
_cell.angle_beta   90.00
_cell.angle_gamma   90.00
#
_symmetry.space_group_name_H-M   'P 1'
#
loop_
_entity.id
_entity.type
_entity.pdbx_description
1 polymer ?
#
loop_
_entity_poly.entity_id
_entity_poly.type
_entity_poly.pdbx_seq_one_letter_code
_entity_poly.pdbx_strand_id
1 'polypeptide(L)'
;MSDYIADAIAVARSYCPGCEPDADPLSEILDVRWCDAHAPARDGSDDAVVNCDAFLSGSAEAGGDANRRWCELLHGADRSRRRRPRRKDAPSA
;
A
#
# COMPACT_ATOMS: atom_id res chain seq x y z
N MET A 1 5.67 -24.40 -0.27
CA MET A 1 5.17 -23.75 -1.49
C MET A 1 5.37 -22.27 -1.27
N SER A 2 6.23 -21.61 -2.03
CA SER A 2 6.32 -20.14 -1.94
C SER A 2 5.03 -19.56 -2.51
N ASP A 3 4.30 -18.81 -1.69
CA ASP A 3 3.19 -18.01 -2.14
C ASP A 3 3.74 -16.95 -3.11
N TYR A 4 3.38 -17.09 -4.38
CA TYR A 4 3.75 -16.12 -5.40
C TYR A 4 2.80 -14.94 -5.26
N ILE A 5 3.28 -13.85 -4.65
CA ILE A 5 2.57 -12.57 -4.69
C ILE A 5 2.67 -12.08 -6.13
N ALA A 6 1.53 -12.01 -6.82
CA ALA A 6 1.47 -11.43 -8.14
C ALA A 6 1.88 -9.95 -8.06
N ASP A 7 2.78 -9.52 -8.95
CA ASP A 7 3.17 -8.12 -9.05
C ASP A 7 1.94 -7.24 -9.25
N ALA A 8 1.92 -6.09 -8.56
CA ALA A 8 0.88 -5.10 -8.76
C ALA A 8 0.94 -4.58 -10.20
N ILE A 9 -0.24 -4.26 -10.76
CA ILE A 9 -0.31 -3.65 -12.09
C ILE A 9 0.47 -2.33 -12.06
N ALA A 10 1.42 -2.19 -12.99
CA ALA A 10 2.17 -0.95 -13.15
C ALA A 10 1.24 0.17 -13.64
N VAL A 11 0.82 1.02 -12.71
CA VAL A 11 -0.01 2.21 -12.96
C VAL A 11 0.81 3.49 -13.13
N ALA A 12 2.09 3.45 -12.74
CA ALA A 12 3.01 4.57 -12.89
C ALA A 12 3.56 4.62 -14.32
N ARG A 13 3.53 5.80 -14.95
CA ARG A 13 4.28 6.03 -16.20
C ARG A 13 5.71 6.43 -15.87
N SER A 14 6.67 5.96 -16.65
CA SER A 14 8.05 6.43 -16.52
C SER A 14 8.17 7.87 -17.05
N TYR A 15 8.90 8.72 -16.34
CA TYR A 15 9.21 10.08 -16.80
C TYR A 15 10.63 10.48 -16.42
N CYS A 16 11.22 11.36 -17.23
CA CYS A 16 12.50 12.00 -16.91
C CYS A 16 12.23 13.45 -16.48
N PRO A 17 12.67 13.86 -15.27
CA PRO A 17 12.48 15.24 -14.80
C PRO A 17 13.10 16.32 -15.70
N GLY A 18 14.16 15.97 -16.44
CA GLY A 18 14.77 16.89 -17.40
C GLY A 18 14.00 17.02 -18.71
N CYS A 19 13.33 15.95 -19.17
CA CYS A 19 12.54 15.98 -20.41
C CYS A 19 11.15 16.60 -20.18
N GLU A 20 10.57 16.35 -19.01
CA GLU A 20 9.22 16.76 -18.64
C GLU A 20 9.25 17.51 -17.30
N PRO A 21 9.83 18.73 -17.27
CA PRO A 21 9.99 19.48 -16.02
C PRO A 21 8.65 19.94 -15.40
N ASP A 22 7.60 20.03 -16.22
CA ASP A 22 6.27 20.44 -15.79
C ASP A 22 5.37 19.27 -15.36
N ALA A 23 5.88 18.03 -15.37
CA ALA A 23 5.15 16.88 -14.87
C ALA A 23 4.88 17.04 -13.37
N ASP A 24 3.60 17.02 -12.98
CA ASP A 24 3.20 17.24 -11.59
C ASP A 24 3.04 15.91 -10.84
N PRO A 25 3.97 15.55 -9.93
CA PRO A 25 3.93 14.30 -9.17
C PRO A 25 2.78 14.25 -8.17
N LEU A 26 2.06 15.35 -7.94
CA LEU A 26 0.85 15.37 -7.10
C LEU A 26 -0.41 14.99 -7.89
N SER A 27 -0.40 15.15 -9.22
CA SER A 27 -1.54 14.88 -10.09
C SER A 27 -1.40 13.59 -10.91
N GLU A 28 -0.17 13.12 -11.13
CA GLU A 28 0.15 11.93 -11.90
C GLU A 28 0.88 10.87 -11.05
N ILE A 29 0.70 9.59 -11.40
CA ILE A 29 1.53 8.52 -10.83
C ILE A 29 2.76 8.36 -11.72
N LEU A 30 3.90 8.83 -11.23
CA LEU A 30 5.14 8.93 -11.99
C LEU A 30 6.26 8.06 -11.40
N ASP A 31 6.92 7.28 -12.24
CA ASP A 31 8.14 6.54 -11.93
C ASP A 31 9.35 7.31 -12.48
N VAL A 32 10.21 7.82 -11.59
CA VAL A 32 11.36 8.64 -11.99
C VAL A 32 12.39 7.78 -12.71
N ARG A 33 12.59 8.04 -14.01
CA ARG A 33 13.62 7.41 -14.83
C ARG A 33 14.39 8.46 -15.60
N TRP A 34 15.64 8.65 -15.23
CA TRP A 34 16.54 9.56 -15.93
C TRP A 34 16.92 8.99 -17.30
N CYS A 35 16.82 9.80 -18.35
CA CYS A 35 17.44 9.49 -19.63
C CYS A 35 18.94 9.81 -19.59
N ASP A 36 19.71 9.27 -20.53
CA ASP A 36 21.16 9.45 -20.58
C ASP A 36 21.60 10.93 -20.58
N ALA A 37 20.83 11.81 -21.22
CA ALA A 37 21.13 13.25 -21.29
C ALA A 37 20.91 14.00 -19.96
N HIS A 38 20.07 13.49 -19.08
CA HIS A 38 19.67 14.17 -17.83
C HIS A 38 20.04 13.36 -16.59
N ALA A 39 20.75 12.24 -16.75
CA ALA A 39 21.20 11.43 -15.64
C ALA A 39 22.04 12.29 -14.67
N PRO A 40 21.71 12.31 -13.37
CA PRO A 40 22.49 13.05 -12.40
C PRO A 40 23.90 12.45 -12.28
N ALA A 41 24.88 13.29 -11.98
CA ALA A 41 26.21 12.83 -11.61
C ALA A 41 26.11 11.89 -10.38
N ARG A 42 26.94 10.84 -10.35
CA ARG A 42 26.90 9.78 -9.32
C ARG A 42 28.19 9.70 -8.49
N ASP A 43 29.01 10.74 -8.59
CA ASP A 43 30.33 10.87 -7.97
C ASP A 43 30.46 12.22 -7.22
N GLY A 44 29.34 12.75 -6.74
CA GLY A 44 29.31 13.96 -5.92
C GLY A 44 29.83 13.72 -4.50
N SER A 45 30.20 14.79 -3.80
CA SER A 45 30.60 14.71 -2.39
C SER A 45 29.53 14.09 -1.50
N ASP A 46 28.27 14.29 -1.85
CA ASP A 46 27.12 13.80 -1.08
C ASP A 46 26.94 12.28 -1.27
N ASP A 47 27.30 11.73 -2.43
CA ASP A 47 27.27 10.29 -2.70
C ASP A 47 28.25 9.53 -1.79
N ALA A 48 29.38 10.16 -1.44
CA ALA A 48 30.38 9.57 -0.55
C ALA A 48 29.94 9.52 0.93
N VAL A 49 28.88 10.24 1.30
CA VAL A 49 28.35 10.30 2.67
C VAL A 49 27.25 9.26 2.90
N VAL A 50 26.59 8.81 1.82
CA VAL A 50 25.50 7.83 1.90
C VAL A 50 26.06 6.41 1.89
N ASN A 51 25.96 5.71 3.02
CA ASN A 51 26.21 4.27 3.06
C ASN A 51 24.92 3.51 2.73
N CYS A 52 24.92 2.77 1.62
CA CYS A 52 23.85 1.83 1.28
C CYS A 52 24.06 0.50 2.02
N ASP A 53 23.97 0.52 3.35
CA ASP A 53 23.85 -0.72 4.12
C ASP A 53 22.45 -1.29 3.87
N ALA A 54 22.35 -2.28 2.99
CA ALA A 54 21.12 -3.03 2.79
C ALA A 54 20.83 -3.84 4.07
N PHE A 55 20.04 -3.28 4.98
CA PHE A 55 19.43 -4.04 6.07
C PHE A 55 18.43 -5.01 5.44
N LEU A 56 18.90 -6.21 5.07
CA LEU A 56 18.09 -7.37 4.70
C LEU A 56 17.36 -7.95 5.93
N SER A 57 16.87 -7.10 6.84
CA SER A 57 15.85 -7.52 7.79
C SER A 57 14.57 -7.61 6.97
N GLY A 58 14.37 -8.80 6.40
CA GLY A 58 13.12 -9.16 5.75
C GLY A 58 11.99 -8.67 6.64
N SER A 59 11.12 -7.84 6.06
CA SER A 59 9.95 -7.32 6.74
C SER A 59 9.31 -8.49 7.46
N ALA A 60 9.30 -8.47 8.79
CA ALA A 60 8.36 -9.27 9.54
C ALA A 60 7.00 -8.72 9.08
N GLU A 61 6.46 -9.30 8.00
CA GLU A 61 5.15 -8.96 7.48
C GLU A 61 4.24 -8.96 8.69
N ALA A 62 3.65 -7.80 9.00
CA ALA A 62 2.71 -7.72 10.09
C ALA A 62 1.62 -8.76 9.78
N GLY A 63 1.61 -9.88 10.51
CA GLY A 63 0.92 -11.13 10.16
C GLY A 63 -0.61 -11.06 10.11
N GLY A 64 -1.16 -9.85 9.99
CA GLY A 64 -2.58 -9.57 9.83
C GLY A 64 -3.42 -9.84 11.08
N ASP A 65 -2.86 -10.44 12.13
CA ASP A 65 -3.59 -10.83 13.34
C ASP A 65 -4.25 -9.65 14.05
N ALA A 66 -3.51 -8.55 14.19
CA ALA A 66 -4.06 -7.32 14.74
C ALA A 66 -5.21 -6.78 13.87
N ASN A 67 -5.03 -6.76 12.55
CA ASN A 67 -6.05 -6.30 11.60
C ASN A 67 -7.31 -7.19 11.63
N ARG A 68 -7.16 -8.52 11.70
CA ARG A 68 -8.27 -9.47 11.80
C ARG A 68 -9.11 -9.22 13.05
N ARG A 69 -8.47 -9.02 14.21
CA ARG A 69 -9.17 -8.68 15.46
C ARG A 69 -9.94 -7.35 15.37
N TRP A 70 -9.36 -6.35 14.71
CA TRP A 70 -10.04 -5.09 14.45
C TRP A 70 -11.26 -5.26 13.54
N CYS A 71 -11.12 -6.01 12.45
CA CYS A 71 -12.23 -6.32 11.54
C CYS A 71 -13.36 -7.08 12.24
N GLU A 72 -13.07 -8.03 13.11
CA GLU A 72 -14.09 -8.75 13.89
C GLU A 72 -14.89 -7.82 14.79
N LEU A 73 -14.25 -6.87 15.48
CA LEU A 73 -14.95 -5.90 16.33
C LEU A 73 -15.82 -4.94 15.52
N LEU A 74 -15.28 -4.41 14.42
CA LEU A 74 -15.96 -3.41 13.60
C LEU A 74 -17.09 -3.99 12.74
N HIS A 75 -16.92 -5.22 12.24
CA HIS A 75 -17.89 -5.85 11.33
C HIS A 75 -18.72 -6.97 11.98
N GLY A 76 -18.29 -7.54 13.10
CA GLY A 76 -19.00 -8.61 13.81
C GLY A 76 -20.24 -8.14 14.58
N ALA A 77 -20.30 -6.86 14.96
CA ALA A 77 -21.43 -6.26 15.67
C ALA A 77 -22.75 -6.30 14.87
N ASP A 78 -22.70 -6.46 13.54
CA ASP A 78 -23.90 -6.52 12.70
C ASP A 78 -24.62 -7.89 12.75
N ARG A 79 -23.91 -8.98 13.11
CA ARG A 79 -24.51 -10.32 13.18
C ARG A 79 -25.37 -10.53 14.41
N SER A 80 -25.14 -9.79 15.51
CA SER A 80 -25.95 -9.88 16.74
C SER A 80 -27.29 -9.16 16.61
N ARG A 81 -27.38 -8.10 15.79
CA ARG A 81 -28.63 -7.35 15.55
C ARG A 81 -29.65 -8.12 14.70
N ARG A 82 -29.22 -9.07 13.87
CA ARG A 82 -30.12 -9.94 13.08
C ARG A 82 -30.79 -11.07 13.88
N ARG A 83 -30.40 -11.29 15.14
CA ARG A 83 -30.97 -12.30 16.05
C ARG A 83 -31.99 -11.72 17.04
N ARG A 84 -32.74 -10.66 16.70
CA ARG A 84 -33.96 -10.33 17.47
C ARG A 84 -35.04 -11.36 17.10
N PRO A 85 -35.53 -12.20 18.03
CA PRO A 85 -36.65 -13.07 17.72
C PRO A 85 -37.89 -12.20 17.51
N ARG A 86 -38.60 -12.42 16.40
CA ARG A 86 -39.92 -11.81 16.14
C ARG A 86 -40.80 -12.13 17.35
N ARG A 87 -41.25 -11.10 18.07
CA ARG A 87 -42.34 -11.23 19.05
C ARG A 87 -43.53 -11.83 18.30
N LYS A 88 -44.00 -13.00 18.74
CA LYS A 88 -45.29 -13.54 18.30
C LYS A 88 -46.36 -12.79 19.09
N ASP A 89 -47.21 -12.05 18.39
CA ASP A 89 -48.36 -11.37 18.97
C ASP A 89 -49.34 -12.41 19.57
N ALA A 90 -49.84 -12.11 20.76
CA ALA A 90 -50.77 -12.93 21.53
C ALA A 90 -52.19 -12.87 20.91
N PRO A 91 -53.02 -13.93 21.05
CA PRO A 91 -54.37 -13.92 20.50
C PRO A 91 -55.32 -13.05 21.34
N SER A 92 -56.17 -12.28 20.66
CA SER A 92 -57.29 -11.55 21.25
C SER A 92 -58.35 -12.50 21.80
N ALA A 93 -58.91 -12.11 22.95
CA ALA A 93 -60.10 -12.68 23.57
C ALA A 93 -61.38 -12.38 22.77
#